data_AF-A0A9D3XUI3-F1
#
_entry.id   AF-A0A9D3XUI3-F1
#
_cell.length_a   1.000
_cell.length_b   1.000
_cell.length_c   1.000
_cell.angle_alpha   90.00
_cell.angle_beta   90.00
_cell.angle_gamma   90.00
#
_symmetry.space_group_name_H-M   'P 1'
#
loop_
_entity.id
_entity.type
_entity.pdbx_description
1 polymer ?
#
loop_
_entity_poly.entity_id
_entity_poly.type
_entity_poly.pdbx_seq_one_letter_code
_entity_poly.pdbx_strand_id
1 'polypeptide(L)'
;MTFPLLKSEKIEELEEKLNDTIHQKQLLSLRLDNQLALQQEDARKHQELMKQEMETILMRQKQLEETNHQLRERAGDIRRSLRDLELTEDYYDKLKSLPEDELSIPEYVSIRFYEVVHPLRKEVNELQTKKDSLSEDLSYHKSQLKCVMESYEDERRSRSELEVRCQRLTLELADTKQMIQQGDYRQENYDKVKRERDAFEHELSELRRKYEILEVSHKAQAKERNDLSKEVATLQQSVNLLQKDKDYLNRQNMELSVRCAHEEDRLERLQIQLEDAKKAREEMYEKYVTSRDHYKTEYENKLRDELEQIRLKTNQEIEQLRSTSKEMYEREN
;
A
#
# COMPACT_ATOMS: atom_id res chain seq x y z
N MET A 1 175.75 128.73 10.83
CA MET A 1 175.63 128.04 9.53
C MET A 1 174.64 126.87 9.67
N THR A 2 173.87 126.60 8.59
CA THR A 2 173.15 125.35 8.19
C THR A 2 172.02 124.77 9.06
N PHE A 3 170.77 124.75 8.56
CA PHE A 3 169.80 123.63 8.69
C PHE A 3 168.49 123.83 7.85
N PRO A 4 168.40 123.29 6.62
CA PRO A 4 167.12 122.98 5.97
C PRO A 4 167.13 121.61 5.23
N LEU A 5 167.08 120.49 5.97
CA LEU A 5 167.07 119.12 5.39
C LEU A 5 166.00 118.15 5.96
N LEU A 6 165.24 118.51 7.01
CA LEU A 6 164.34 117.56 7.70
C LEU A 6 162.87 117.47 7.20
N LYS A 7 162.48 118.19 6.15
CA LYS A 7 161.07 118.20 5.66
C LYS A 7 160.76 117.26 4.48
N SER A 8 161.79 116.71 3.81
CA SER A 8 161.62 115.90 2.59
C SER A 8 161.35 114.42 2.88
N GLU A 9 162.00 113.82 3.87
CA GLU A 9 161.89 112.37 4.17
C GLU A 9 160.48 111.95 4.62
N LYS A 10 159.71 112.85 5.24
CA LYS A 10 158.40 112.52 5.83
C LYS A 10 157.27 112.42 4.80
N ILE A 11 157.47 112.94 3.59
CA ILE A 11 156.48 112.90 2.51
C ILE A 11 156.64 111.60 1.72
N GLU A 12 157.87 111.17 1.42
CA GLU A 12 158.14 109.87 0.78
C GLU A 12 157.62 108.69 1.63
N GLU A 13 157.81 108.74 2.94
CA GLU A 13 157.32 107.69 3.87
C GLU A 13 155.78 107.54 3.88
N LEU A 14 155.05 108.63 3.62
CA LEU A 14 153.58 108.62 3.56
C LEU A 14 153.07 108.15 2.20
N GLU A 15 153.80 108.44 1.12
CA GLU A 15 153.48 107.95 -0.23
C GLU A 15 153.72 106.44 -0.36
N GLU A 16 154.76 105.91 0.29
CA GLU A 16 155.04 104.47 0.33
C GLU A 16 153.93 103.71 1.09
N LYS A 17 153.51 104.22 2.26
CA LYS A 17 152.38 103.66 3.02
C LYS A 17 151.04 103.75 2.29
N LEU A 18 150.83 104.82 1.52
CA LEU A 18 149.63 104.95 0.69
C LEU A 18 149.62 103.92 -0.44
N ASN A 19 150.76 103.70 -1.09
CA ASN A 19 150.88 102.67 -2.12
C ASN A 19 150.70 101.25 -1.55
N ASP A 20 151.25 100.96 -0.37
CA ASP A 20 151.04 99.68 0.31
C ASP A 20 149.58 99.44 0.68
N THR A 21 148.88 100.45 1.17
CA THR A 21 147.45 100.33 1.50
C THR A 21 146.57 100.20 0.27
N ILE A 22 146.91 100.87 -0.83
CA ILE A 22 146.26 100.67 -2.14
C ILE A 22 146.48 99.24 -2.63
N HIS A 23 147.70 98.72 -2.50
CA HIS A 23 148.02 97.37 -2.94
C HIS A 23 147.31 96.31 -2.07
N GLN A 24 147.24 96.50 -0.76
CA GLN A 24 146.45 95.65 0.15
C GLN A 24 144.95 95.69 -0.17
N LYS A 25 144.39 96.85 -0.49
CA LYS A 25 142.99 96.98 -0.91
C LYS A 25 142.72 96.26 -2.22
N GLN A 26 143.62 96.39 -3.20
CA GLN A 26 143.52 95.66 -4.47
C GLN A 26 143.59 94.14 -4.25
N LEU A 27 144.51 93.69 -3.39
CA LEU A 27 144.64 92.27 -3.03
C LEU A 27 143.38 91.73 -2.33
N LEU A 28 142.81 92.51 -1.41
CA LEU A 28 141.57 92.16 -0.71
C LEU A 28 140.36 92.15 -1.65
N SER A 29 140.27 93.10 -2.58
CA SER A 29 139.24 93.12 -3.62
C SER A 29 139.32 91.88 -4.51
N LEU A 30 140.53 91.54 -4.99
CA LEU A 30 140.76 90.34 -5.79
C LEU A 30 140.45 89.05 -5.03
N ARG A 31 140.70 89.00 -3.71
CA ARG A 31 140.31 87.88 -2.86
C ARG A 31 138.80 87.76 -2.73
N LEU A 32 138.10 88.87 -2.50
CA LEU A 32 136.65 88.87 -2.37
C LEU A 32 135.96 88.51 -3.70
N ASP A 33 136.46 89.03 -4.82
CA ASP A 33 135.97 88.70 -6.16
C ASP A 33 136.21 87.22 -6.48
N ASN A 34 137.37 86.65 -6.10
CA ASN A 34 137.61 85.21 -6.20
C ASN A 34 136.65 84.40 -5.31
N GLN A 35 136.37 84.85 -4.09
CA GLN A 35 135.44 84.15 -3.18
C GLN A 35 134.01 84.18 -3.70
N LEU A 36 133.56 85.32 -4.23
CA LEU A 36 132.25 85.46 -4.87
C LEU A 36 132.15 84.60 -6.13
N ALA A 37 133.20 84.55 -6.96
CA ALA A 37 133.25 83.68 -8.13
C ALA A 37 133.16 82.20 -7.74
N LEU A 38 133.92 81.76 -6.72
CA LEU A 38 133.85 80.40 -6.18
C LEU A 38 132.44 80.05 -5.66
N GLN A 39 131.82 80.94 -4.88
CA GLN A 39 130.46 80.70 -4.37
C GLN A 39 129.41 80.65 -5.49
N GLN A 40 129.53 81.50 -6.51
CA GLN A 40 128.65 81.44 -7.68
C GLN A 40 128.86 80.16 -8.48
N GLU A 41 130.10 79.69 -8.62
CA GLU A 41 130.42 78.44 -9.28
C GLU A 41 129.90 77.23 -8.49
N ASP A 42 130.05 77.22 -7.17
CA ASP A 42 129.53 76.15 -6.29
C ASP A 42 128.00 76.13 -6.25
N ALA A 43 127.35 77.29 -6.22
CA ALA A 43 125.89 77.40 -6.30
C ALA A 43 125.37 76.90 -7.66
N ARG A 44 126.06 77.20 -8.76
CA ARG A 44 125.75 76.65 -10.09
C ARG A 44 125.93 75.13 -10.12
N LYS A 45 127.03 74.60 -9.58
CA LYS A 45 127.27 73.15 -9.47
C LYS A 45 126.18 72.47 -8.64
N HIS A 46 125.79 73.04 -7.51
CA HIS A 46 124.69 72.52 -6.68
C HIS A 46 123.34 72.56 -7.43
N GLN A 47 123.05 73.66 -8.14
CA GLN A 47 121.84 73.79 -8.93
C GLN A 47 121.79 72.79 -10.10
N GLU A 48 122.92 72.57 -10.78
CA GLU A 48 123.05 71.55 -11.83
C GLU A 48 122.89 70.14 -11.27
N LEU A 49 123.48 69.84 -10.11
CA LEU A 49 123.37 68.53 -9.47
C LEU A 49 121.94 68.26 -9.00
N MET A 50 121.28 69.24 -8.38
CA MET A 50 119.86 69.14 -7.99
C MET A 50 118.94 69.00 -9.21
N LYS A 51 119.26 69.66 -10.33
CA LYS A 51 118.54 69.51 -11.59
C LYS A 51 118.71 68.09 -12.17
N GLN A 52 119.93 67.55 -12.15
CA GLN A 52 120.22 66.17 -12.58
C GLN A 52 119.50 65.13 -11.70
N GLU A 53 119.48 65.32 -10.38
CA GLU A 53 118.74 64.45 -9.46
C GLU A 53 117.23 64.53 -9.70
N MET A 54 116.68 65.75 -9.88
CA MET A 54 115.26 65.95 -10.20
C MET A 54 114.88 65.31 -11.54
N GLU A 55 115.72 65.46 -12.57
CA GLU A 55 115.53 64.81 -13.87
C GLU A 55 115.56 63.28 -13.73
N THR A 56 116.44 62.73 -12.90
CA THR A 56 116.50 61.28 -12.62
C THR A 56 115.24 60.78 -11.91
N ILE A 57 114.74 61.53 -10.92
CA ILE A 57 113.50 61.21 -10.21
C ILE A 57 112.29 61.30 -11.16
N LEU A 58 112.20 62.34 -11.98
CA LEU A 58 111.12 62.50 -12.96
C LEU A 58 111.13 61.37 -13.99
N MET A 59 112.31 60.98 -14.49
CA MET A 59 112.44 59.83 -15.38
C MET A 59 112.00 58.53 -14.71
N ARG A 60 112.35 58.32 -13.44
CA ARG A 60 111.91 57.16 -12.67
C ARG A 60 110.39 57.16 -12.43
N GLN A 61 109.80 58.32 -12.11
CA GLN A 61 108.37 58.47 -11.93
C GLN A 61 107.61 58.14 -13.22
N LYS A 62 108.06 58.66 -14.35
CA LYS A 62 107.46 58.37 -15.66
C LYS A 62 107.48 56.88 -15.99
N GLN A 63 108.60 56.20 -15.73
CA GLN A 63 108.69 54.73 -15.88
C GLN A 63 107.72 53.99 -14.96
N LEU A 64 107.54 54.45 -13.71
CA LEU A 64 106.60 53.85 -12.77
C LEU A 64 105.14 54.07 -13.19
N GLU A 65 104.79 55.22 -13.74
CA GLU A 65 103.44 55.51 -14.24
C GLU A 65 103.12 54.69 -15.49
N GLU A 66 104.06 54.57 -16.44
CA GLU A 66 103.92 53.72 -17.62
C GLU A 66 103.76 52.25 -17.24
N THR A 67 104.57 51.75 -16.30
CA THR A 67 104.44 50.37 -15.80
C THR A 67 103.12 50.15 -15.05
N ASN A 68 102.64 51.11 -14.26
CA ASN A 68 101.34 51.01 -13.59
C ASN A 68 100.19 50.98 -14.60
N HIS A 69 100.25 51.79 -15.66
CA HIS A 69 99.26 51.79 -16.72
C HIS A 69 99.20 50.43 -17.43
N GLN A 70 100.34 49.88 -17.83
CA GLN A 70 100.44 48.56 -18.44
C GLN A 70 99.92 47.44 -17.51
N LEU A 71 100.21 47.52 -16.20
CA LEU A 71 99.68 46.56 -15.23
C LEU A 71 98.15 46.63 -15.10
N ARG A 72 97.55 47.83 -15.18
CA ARG A 72 96.09 48.00 -15.16
C ARG A 72 95.43 47.44 -16.42
N GLU A 73 96.03 47.67 -17.59
CA GLU A 73 95.54 47.08 -18.84
C GLU A 73 95.61 45.57 -18.80
N ARG A 74 96.76 44.99 -18.42
CA ARG A 74 96.94 43.55 -18.24
C ARG A 74 95.94 42.95 -17.25
N ALA A 75 95.68 43.62 -16.13
CA ALA A 75 94.66 43.18 -15.17
C ALA A 75 93.24 43.24 -15.75
N GLY A 76 92.95 44.22 -16.60
CA GLY A 76 91.69 44.32 -17.34
C GLY A 76 91.52 43.19 -18.36
N ASP A 77 92.57 42.86 -19.09
CA ASP A 77 92.58 41.76 -20.06
C ASP A 77 92.36 40.42 -19.38
N ILE A 78 93.03 40.17 -18.24
CA ILE A 78 92.82 38.97 -17.42
C ILE A 78 91.35 38.87 -16.96
N ARG A 79 90.72 39.95 -16.52
CA ARG A 79 89.30 39.90 -16.11
C ARG A 79 88.36 39.58 -17.27
N ARG A 80 88.68 40.02 -18.50
CA ARG A 80 87.86 39.73 -19.68
C ARG A 80 88.03 38.27 -20.12
N SER A 81 89.24 37.73 -20.06
CA SER A 81 89.50 36.33 -20.41
C SER A 81 88.91 35.33 -19.41
N LEU A 82 88.62 35.76 -18.17
CA LEU A 82 87.95 34.91 -17.16
C LEU A 82 86.41 34.83 -17.29
N ARG A 83 85.79 35.35 -18.36
CA ARG A 83 84.32 35.29 -18.53
C ARG A 83 83.83 33.95 -19.08
N ASP A 84 84.60 33.34 -19.97
CA ASP A 84 84.23 32.12 -20.67
C ASP A 84 85.21 31.00 -20.29
N LEU A 85 84.92 30.35 -19.15
CA LEU A 85 85.77 29.32 -18.53
C LEU A 85 85.27 27.89 -18.76
N GLU A 86 84.33 27.70 -19.68
CA GLU A 86 83.75 26.38 -19.95
C GLU A 86 84.77 25.49 -20.67
N LEU A 87 85.09 24.35 -20.05
CA LEU A 87 85.96 23.32 -20.61
C LEU A 87 85.14 22.07 -20.97
N THR A 88 85.52 21.43 -22.06
CA THR A 88 85.14 20.04 -22.34
C THR A 88 86.04 19.09 -21.56
N GLU A 89 85.57 17.88 -21.28
CA GLU A 89 86.33 16.83 -20.55
C GLU A 89 87.68 16.54 -21.23
N ASP A 90 87.67 16.39 -22.56
CA ASP A 90 88.87 16.19 -23.38
C ASP A 90 89.92 17.32 -23.27
N TYR A 91 89.46 18.56 -23.02
CA TYR A 91 90.32 19.73 -22.92
C TYR A 91 90.82 19.95 -21.49
N TYR A 92 89.99 19.59 -20.50
CA TYR A 92 90.39 19.54 -19.09
C TYR A 92 91.52 18.52 -18.86
N ASP A 93 91.43 17.31 -19.40
CA ASP A 93 92.45 16.28 -19.20
C ASP A 93 93.80 16.69 -19.79
N LYS A 94 93.77 17.38 -20.94
CA LYS A 94 94.97 17.95 -21.57
C LYS A 94 95.61 19.02 -20.69
N LEU A 95 94.83 20.01 -20.23
CA LEU A 95 95.34 21.10 -19.41
C LEU A 95 95.80 20.63 -18.02
N LYS A 96 95.13 19.64 -17.43
CA LYS A 96 95.50 19.08 -16.12
C LYS A 96 96.82 18.30 -16.14
N SER A 97 97.24 17.81 -17.30
CA SER A 97 98.52 17.12 -17.47
C SER A 97 99.73 18.06 -17.49
N LEU A 98 99.50 19.35 -17.68
CA LEU A 98 100.54 20.37 -17.70
C LEU A 98 100.85 20.87 -16.29
N PRO A 99 102.12 21.22 -15.98
CA PRO A 99 102.48 21.84 -14.71
C PRO A 99 101.91 23.26 -14.60
N GLU A 100 101.65 23.72 -13.36
CA GLU A 100 101.01 25.03 -13.10
C GLU A 100 101.81 26.21 -13.67
N ASP A 101 103.14 26.08 -13.78
CA ASP A 101 104.04 27.10 -14.32
C ASP A 101 103.89 27.31 -15.83
N GLU A 102 103.31 26.34 -16.55
CA GLU A 102 103.10 26.38 -18.01
C GLU A 102 101.67 26.82 -18.38
N LEU A 103 100.78 26.94 -17.39
CA LEU A 103 99.38 27.31 -17.60
C LEU A 103 99.22 28.83 -17.62
N SER A 104 98.42 29.33 -18.56
CA SER A 104 97.93 30.70 -18.48
C SER A 104 96.93 30.84 -17.32
N ILE A 105 96.82 32.04 -16.76
CA ILE A 105 95.87 32.34 -15.68
C ILE A 105 94.43 31.89 -16.02
N PRO A 106 93.90 32.12 -17.24
CA PRO A 106 92.59 31.61 -17.62
C PRO A 106 92.51 30.08 -17.63
N GLU A 107 93.51 29.38 -18.15
CA GLU A 107 93.53 27.91 -18.18
C GLU A 107 93.54 27.32 -16.77
N TYR A 108 94.39 27.85 -15.88
CA TYR A 108 94.41 27.44 -14.48
C TYR A 108 93.05 27.64 -13.80
N VAL A 109 92.43 28.80 -13.98
CA VAL A 109 91.12 29.10 -13.40
C VAL A 109 90.03 28.23 -14.02
N SER A 110 90.08 27.95 -15.33
CA SER A 110 89.15 27.06 -16.01
C SER A 110 89.22 25.62 -15.48
N ILE A 111 90.42 25.09 -15.20
CA ILE A 111 90.58 23.77 -14.55
C ILE A 111 89.88 23.77 -13.19
N ARG A 112 90.16 24.75 -12.33
CA ARG A 112 89.55 24.84 -10.99
C ARG A 112 88.03 25.04 -11.07
N PHE A 113 87.55 25.84 -12.01
CA PHE A 113 86.13 26.04 -12.25
C PHE A 113 85.46 24.73 -12.70
N TYR A 114 86.08 24.00 -13.63
CA TYR A 114 85.60 22.71 -14.10
C TYR A 114 85.54 21.67 -12.97
N GLU A 115 86.58 21.55 -12.14
CA GLU A 115 86.62 20.62 -11.00
C GLU A 115 85.47 20.82 -10.01
N VAL A 116 84.99 22.05 -9.84
CA VAL A 116 83.88 22.37 -8.92
C VAL A 116 82.52 22.28 -9.63
N VAL A 117 82.41 22.83 -10.83
CA VAL A 117 81.12 23.01 -11.51
C VAL A 117 80.68 21.76 -12.28
N HIS A 118 81.61 20.99 -12.84
CA HIS A 118 81.28 19.81 -13.63
C HIS A 118 80.57 18.71 -12.80
N PRO A 119 81.06 18.34 -11.59
CA PRO A 119 80.35 17.40 -10.72
C PRO A 119 78.95 17.86 -10.34
N LEU A 120 78.78 19.16 -10.03
CA LEU A 120 77.48 19.74 -9.71
C LEU A 120 76.53 19.71 -10.92
N ARG A 121 77.01 20.01 -12.13
CA ARG A 121 76.20 19.89 -13.35
C ARG A 121 75.77 18.45 -13.61
N LYS A 122 76.66 17.48 -13.37
CA LYS A 122 76.35 16.05 -13.47
C LYS A 122 75.28 15.65 -12.46
N GLU A 123 75.42 16.06 -11.19
CA GLU A 123 74.43 15.81 -10.15
C GLU A 123 73.07 16.44 -10.50
N VAL A 124 73.05 17.67 -10.99
CA VAL A 124 71.82 18.34 -11.45
C VAL A 124 71.16 17.56 -12.59
N ASN A 125 71.92 17.07 -13.57
CA ASN A 125 71.39 16.25 -14.65
C ASN A 125 70.86 14.90 -14.15
N GLU A 126 71.56 14.25 -13.23
CA GLU A 126 71.11 13.00 -12.59
C GLU A 126 69.84 13.21 -11.76
N LEU A 127 69.73 14.32 -11.04
CA LEU A 127 68.53 14.68 -10.29
C LEU A 127 67.37 15.03 -11.23
N GLN A 128 67.65 15.71 -12.34
CA GLN A 128 66.63 16.06 -13.33
C GLN A 128 66.06 14.81 -14.00
N THR A 129 66.92 13.87 -14.43
CA THR A 129 66.47 12.59 -15.00
C THR A 129 65.67 11.76 -14.00
N LYS A 130 66.10 11.69 -12.72
CA LYS A 130 65.33 11.03 -11.64
C LYS A 130 63.98 11.71 -11.39
N LYS A 131 63.93 13.04 -11.41
CA LYS A 131 62.68 13.79 -11.25
C LYS A 131 61.71 13.48 -12.38
N ASP A 132 62.20 13.42 -13.61
CA ASP A 132 61.38 13.15 -14.77
C ASP A 132 60.84 11.70 -14.73
N SER A 133 61.68 10.71 -14.40
CA SER A 133 61.23 9.32 -14.24
C SER A 133 60.20 9.16 -13.12
N LEU A 134 60.42 9.78 -11.95
CA LEU A 134 59.46 9.73 -10.84
C LEU A 134 58.14 10.45 -11.18
N SER A 135 58.19 11.49 -12.02
CA SER A 135 57.00 12.20 -12.48
C SER A 135 56.18 11.34 -13.44
N GLU A 136 56.83 10.61 -14.34
CA GLU A 136 56.21 9.63 -15.22
C GLU A 136 55.56 8.49 -14.42
N ASP A 137 56.28 7.88 -13.47
CA ASP A 137 55.76 6.83 -12.59
C ASP A 137 54.54 7.32 -11.80
N LEU A 138 54.61 8.53 -11.23
CA LEU A 138 53.49 9.13 -10.52
C LEU A 138 52.28 9.33 -11.45
N SER A 139 52.51 9.77 -12.69
CA SER A 139 51.44 9.94 -13.67
C SER A 139 50.80 8.60 -14.05
N TYR A 140 51.62 7.55 -14.20
CA TYR A 140 51.17 6.20 -14.50
C TYR A 140 50.33 5.62 -13.37
N HIS A 141 50.78 5.72 -12.12
CA HIS A 141 50.03 5.26 -10.96
C HIS A 141 48.73 6.03 -10.76
N LYS A 142 48.70 7.35 -11.02
CA LYS A 142 47.46 8.13 -11.01
C LYS A 142 46.45 7.63 -12.05
N SER A 143 46.91 7.36 -13.27
CA SER A 143 46.05 6.82 -14.33
C SER A 143 45.52 5.43 -13.98
N GLN A 144 46.38 4.53 -13.48
CA GLN A 144 45.94 3.21 -13.02
C GLN A 144 44.92 3.30 -11.89
N LEU A 145 45.17 4.14 -10.88
CA LEU A 145 44.25 4.35 -9.77
C LEU A 145 42.88 4.81 -10.28
N LYS A 146 42.86 5.74 -11.24
CA LYS A 146 41.63 6.21 -11.86
C LYS A 146 40.86 5.08 -12.54
N CYS A 147 41.52 4.26 -13.36
CA CYS A 147 40.88 3.12 -14.02
C CYS A 147 40.32 2.10 -13.03
N VAL A 148 41.04 1.81 -11.94
CA VAL A 148 40.58 0.88 -10.90
C VAL A 148 39.38 1.45 -10.15
N MET A 149 39.38 2.74 -9.83
CA MET A 149 38.22 3.39 -9.20
C MET A 149 36.98 3.35 -10.11
N GLU A 150 37.13 3.67 -11.41
CA GLU A 150 36.04 3.60 -12.38
C GLU A 150 35.47 2.17 -12.47
N SER A 151 36.33 1.15 -12.60
CA SER A 151 35.92 -0.26 -12.62
C SER A 151 35.21 -0.69 -11.33
N TYR A 152 35.68 -0.23 -10.17
CA TYR A 152 35.04 -0.51 -8.88
C TYR A 152 33.65 0.13 -8.78
N GLU A 153 33.49 1.37 -9.26
CA GLU A 153 32.20 2.03 -9.27
C GLU A 153 31.20 1.32 -10.20
N ASP A 154 31.64 0.89 -11.37
CA ASP A 154 30.81 0.15 -12.32
C ASP A 154 30.35 -1.19 -11.72
N GLU A 155 31.27 -1.96 -11.12
CA GLU A 155 30.94 -3.21 -10.44
C GLU A 155 29.99 -2.98 -9.26
N ARG A 156 30.18 -1.88 -8.50
CA ARG A 156 29.28 -1.50 -7.41
C ARG A 156 27.87 -1.18 -7.93
N ARG A 157 27.74 -0.48 -9.06
CA ARG A 157 26.44 -0.19 -9.69
C ARG A 157 25.78 -1.49 -10.19
N SER A 158 26.50 -2.33 -10.93
CA SER A 158 26.01 -3.62 -11.41
C SER A 158 25.56 -4.54 -10.28
N ARG A 159 26.31 -4.61 -9.17
CA ARG A 159 25.90 -5.38 -7.98
C ARG A 159 24.60 -4.87 -7.37
N SER A 160 24.43 -3.54 -7.27
CA SER A 160 23.19 -2.94 -6.75
C SER A 160 21.99 -3.25 -7.65
N GLU A 161 22.16 -3.21 -8.98
CA GLU A 161 21.11 -3.56 -9.94
C GLU A 161 20.73 -5.04 -9.86
N LEU A 162 21.73 -5.92 -9.73
CA LEU A 162 21.51 -7.36 -9.52
C LEU A 162 20.78 -7.64 -8.21
N GLU A 163 21.10 -6.93 -7.13
CA GLU A 163 20.42 -7.08 -5.85
C GLU A 163 18.92 -6.70 -5.95
N VAL A 164 18.61 -5.57 -6.58
CA VAL A 164 17.22 -5.16 -6.85
C VAL A 164 16.49 -6.19 -7.71
N ARG A 165 17.16 -6.71 -8.75
CA ARG A 165 16.59 -7.77 -9.60
C ARG A 165 16.32 -9.05 -8.82
N CYS A 166 17.23 -9.47 -7.94
CA CYS A 166 17.07 -10.64 -7.08
C CYS A 166 15.89 -10.46 -6.11
N GLN A 167 15.73 -9.28 -5.52
CA GLN A 167 14.59 -8.97 -4.66
C GLN A 167 13.27 -9.06 -5.44
N ARG A 168 13.21 -8.48 -6.65
CA ARG A 168 12.03 -8.58 -7.51
C ARG A 168 11.68 -10.03 -7.87
N LEU A 169 12.67 -10.81 -8.31
CA LEU A 169 12.49 -12.22 -8.64
C LEU A 169 12.03 -13.05 -7.44
N THR A 170 12.48 -12.69 -6.22
CA THR A 170 12.05 -13.36 -4.99
C THR A 170 10.56 -13.13 -4.72
N LEU A 171 10.05 -11.92 -4.96
CA LEU A 171 8.63 -11.60 -4.84
C LEU A 171 7.80 -12.31 -5.92
N GLU A 172 8.23 -12.25 -7.19
CA GLU A 172 7.56 -12.97 -8.29
C GLU A 172 7.49 -14.49 -8.03
N LEU A 173 8.55 -15.06 -7.45
CA LEU A 173 8.59 -16.47 -7.06
C LEU A 173 7.65 -16.79 -5.89
N ALA A 174 7.46 -15.86 -4.95
CA ALA A 174 6.49 -16.03 -3.87
C ALA A 174 5.04 -15.98 -4.39
N ASP A 175 4.73 -15.02 -5.27
CA ASP A 175 3.40 -14.86 -5.87
C ASP A 175 3.01 -16.09 -6.71
N THR A 176 3.95 -16.59 -7.53
CA THR A 176 3.70 -17.80 -8.33
C THR A 176 3.49 -19.04 -7.47
N LYS A 177 4.25 -19.21 -6.37
CA LYS A 177 4.01 -20.28 -5.40
C LYS A 177 2.63 -20.18 -4.77
N GLN A 178 2.17 -18.97 -4.42
CA GLN A 178 0.83 -18.77 -3.86
C GLN A 178 -0.26 -19.14 -4.89
N MET A 179 -0.10 -18.74 -6.15
CA MET A 179 -1.05 -19.08 -7.22
C MET A 179 -1.13 -20.59 -7.45
N ILE A 180 0.01 -21.29 -7.42
CA ILE A 180 0.06 -22.75 -7.50
C ILE A 180 -0.70 -23.38 -6.33
N GLN A 181 -0.41 -22.97 -5.08
CA GLN A 181 -1.11 -23.48 -3.91
C GLN A 181 -2.63 -23.27 -3.96
N GLN A 182 -3.08 -22.12 -4.46
CA GLN A 182 -4.51 -21.86 -4.67
C GLN A 182 -5.10 -22.77 -5.76
N GLY A 183 -4.36 -23.02 -6.82
CA GLY A 183 -4.73 -23.96 -7.88
C GLY A 183 -4.87 -25.39 -7.35
N ASP A 184 -3.87 -25.86 -6.61
CA ASP A 184 -3.84 -27.19 -6.00
C ASP A 184 -5.02 -27.36 -5.04
N TYR A 185 -5.28 -26.38 -4.17
CA TYR A 185 -6.43 -26.39 -3.26
C TYR A 185 -7.76 -26.50 -4.02
N ARG A 186 -7.93 -25.79 -5.14
CA ARG A 186 -9.15 -25.90 -5.97
C ARG A 186 -9.27 -27.28 -6.60
N GLN A 187 -8.15 -27.83 -7.09
CA GLN A 187 -8.12 -29.14 -7.72
C GLN A 187 -8.45 -30.26 -6.71
N GLU A 188 -7.84 -30.25 -5.53
CA GLU A 188 -8.10 -31.22 -4.46
C GLU A 188 -9.56 -31.19 -4.00
N ASN A 189 -10.17 -30.00 -3.92
CA ASN A 189 -11.55 -29.85 -3.49
C ASN A 189 -12.59 -30.05 -4.59
N TYR A 190 -12.17 -30.05 -5.86
CA TYR A 190 -13.10 -30.15 -7.00
C TYR A 190 -13.97 -31.39 -6.91
N ASP A 191 -13.39 -32.55 -6.62
CA ASP A 191 -14.14 -33.81 -6.55
C ASP A 191 -15.16 -33.83 -5.40
N LYS A 192 -14.84 -33.16 -4.28
CA LYS A 192 -15.77 -33.02 -3.15
C LYS A 192 -16.95 -32.13 -3.53
N VAL A 193 -16.68 -30.94 -4.06
CA VAL A 193 -17.72 -29.99 -4.49
C VAL A 193 -18.58 -30.61 -5.59
N LYS A 194 -17.97 -31.33 -6.54
CA LYS A 194 -18.68 -32.05 -7.59
C LYS A 194 -19.60 -33.12 -7.00
N ARG A 195 -19.12 -33.93 -6.05
CA ARG A 195 -19.94 -34.93 -5.36
C ARG A 195 -21.12 -34.31 -4.61
N GLU A 196 -20.91 -33.21 -3.91
CA GLU A 196 -21.98 -32.48 -3.22
C GLU A 196 -23.01 -31.93 -4.22
N ARG A 197 -22.54 -31.33 -5.33
CA ARG A 197 -23.39 -30.85 -6.42
C ARG A 197 -24.23 -31.99 -7.02
N ASP A 198 -23.61 -33.11 -7.34
CA ASP A 198 -24.26 -34.29 -7.92
C ASP A 198 -25.32 -34.86 -6.95
N ALA A 199 -25.02 -34.89 -5.64
CA ALA A 199 -25.96 -35.31 -4.61
C ALA A 199 -27.18 -34.39 -4.54
N PHE A 200 -26.97 -33.06 -4.52
CA PHE A 200 -28.08 -32.10 -4.51
C PHE A 200 -28.91 -32.15 -5.78
N GLU A 201 -28.30 -32.35 -6.95
CA GLU A 201 -29.04 -32.56 -8.20
C GLU A 201 -29.93 -33.81 -8.15
N HIS A 202 -29.42 -34.90 -7.54
CA HIS A 202 -30.19 -36.11 -7.35
C HIS A 202 -31.37 -35.89 -6.40
N GLU A 203 -31.14 -35.31 -5.21
CA GLU A 203 -32.18 -34.99 -4.23
C GLU A 203 -33.27 -34.08 -4.81
N LEU A 204 -32.87 -33.05 -5.56
CA LEU A 204 -33.79 -32.13 -6.23
C LEU A 204 -34.65 -32.83 -7.28
N SER A 205 -34.05 -33.78 -8.02
CA SER A 205 -34.78 -34.59 -9.00
C SER A 205 -35.80 -35.51 -8.33
N GLU A 206 -35.44 -36.15 -7.21
CA GLU A 206 -36.38 -36.95 -6.41
C GLU A 206 -37.52 -36.10 -5.83
N LEU A 207 -37.20 -34.92 -5.31
CA LEU A 207 -38.19 -34.03 -4.71
C LEU A 207 -39.21 -33.56 -5.75
N ARG A 208 -38.74 -33.23 -6.96
CA ARG A 208 -39.62 -32.88 -8.10
C ARG A 208 -40.55 -34.03 -8.46
N ARG A 209 -40.05 -35.27 -8.53
CA ARG A 209 -40.88 -36.45 -8.79
C ARG A 209 -41.93 -36.66 -7.69
N LYS A 210 -41.55 -36.51 -6.41
CA LYS A 210 -42.48 -36.61 -5.28
C LYS A 210 -43.55 -35.52 -5.34
N TYR A 211 -43.16 -34.29 -5.69
CA TYR A 211 -44.10 -33.18 -5.87
C TYR A 211 -45.10 -33.45 -7.00
N GLU A 212 -44.64 -33.94 -8.15
CA GLU A 212 -45.52 -34.26 -9.28
C GLU A 212 -46.56 -35.34 -8.93
N ILE A 213 -46.14 -36.41 -8.22
CA ILE A 213 -47.05 -37.43 -7.71
C ILE A 213 -48.09 -36.82 -6.76
N LEU A 214 -47.65 -35.97 -5.83
CA LEU A 214 -48.54 -35.31 -4.89
C LEU A 214 -49.53 -34.36 -5.58
N GLU A 215 -49.08 -33.63 -6.60
CA GLU A 215 -49.92 -32.73 -7.39
C GLU A 215 -51.02 -33.50 -8.12
N VAL A 216 -50.68 -34.64 -8.73
CA VAL A 216 -51.66 -35.54 -9.38
C VAL A 216 -52.65 -36.07 -8.36
N SER A 217 -52.19 -36.53 -7.19
CA SER A 217 -53.04 -37.01 -6.10
C SER A 217 -53.99 -35.92 -5.59
N HIS A 218 -53.49 -34.70 -5.40
CA HIS A 218 -54.29 -33.57 -4.95
C HIS A 218 -55.36 -33.19 -5.98
N LYS A 219 -55.01 -33.20 -7.29
CA LYS A 219 -55.99 -32.97 -8.36
C LYS A 219 -57.09 -34.04 -8.36
N ALA A 220 -56.75 -35.30 -8.12
CA ALA A 220 -57.73 -36.39 -8.02
C ALA A 220 -58.68 -36.19 -6.82
N GLN A 221 -58.13 -35.97 -5.62
CA GLN A 221 -58.91 -35.72 -4.40
C GLN A 221 -59.80 -34.47 -4.51
N ALA A 222 -59.30 -33.41 -5.15
CA ALA A 222 -60.09 -32.20 -5.38
C ALA A 222 -61.30 -32.46 -6.30
N LYS A 223 -61.14 -33.33 -7.31
CA LYS A 223 -62.26 -33.76 -8.18
C LYS A 223 -63.27 -34.58 -7.39
N GLU A 224 -62.82 -35.60 -6.66
CA GLU A 224 -63.69 -36.44 -5.82
C GLU A 224 -64.49 -35.59 -4.82
N ARG A 225 -63.84 -34.65 -4.12
CA ARG A 225 -64.51 -33.73 -3.21
C ARG A 225 -65.58 -32.90 -3.91
N ASN A 226 -65.30 -32.39 -5.11
CA ASN A 226 -66.26 -31.60 -5.87
C ASN A 226 -67.45 -32.45 -6.34
N ASP A 227 -67.22 -33.70 -6.72
CA ASP A 227 -68.28 -34.61 -7.16
C ASP A 227 -69.15 -35.05 -5.97
N LEU A 228 -68.57 -35.40 -4.84
CA LEU A 228 -69.30 -35.63 -3.58
C LEU A 228 -70.10 -34.39 -3.16
N SER A 229 -69.55 -33.18 -3.32
CA SER A 229 -70.29 -31.96 -3.02
C SER A 229 -71.51 -31.77 -3.93
N LYS A 230 -71.44 -32.17 -5.21
CA LYS A 230 -72.61 -32.16 -6.10
C LYS A 230 -73.62 -33.21 -5.68
N GLU A 231 -73.18 -34.43 -5.37
CA GLU A 231 -74.07 -35.50 -4.89
C GLU A 231 -74.82 -35.06 -3.62
N VAL A 232 -74.12 -34.49 -2.64
CA VAL A 232 -74.74 -33.92 -1.44
C VAL A 232 -75.79 -32.87 -1.79
N ALA A 233 -75.50 -31.96 -2.72
CA ALA A 233 -76.47 -30.96 -3.16
C ALA A 233 -77.71 -31.60 -3.82
N THR A 234 -77.54 -32.64 -4.65
CA THR A 234 -78.65 -33.37 -5.27
C THR A 234 -79.49 -34.12 -4.25
N LEU A 235 -78.86 -34.79 -3.27
CA LEU A 235 -79.55 -35.46 -2.18
C LEU A 235 -80.33 -34.47 -1.32
N GLN A 236 -79.75 -33.31 -1.01
CA GLN A 236 -80.43 -32.25 -0.27
C GLN A 236 -81.68 -31.76 -1.01
N GLN A 237 -81.61 -31.59 -2.34
CA GLN A 237 -82.78 -31.26 -3.16
C GLN A 237 -83.85 -32.37 -3.12
N SER A 238 -83.43 -33.63 -3.24
CA SER A 238 -84.35 -34.78 -3.15
C SER A 238 -85.05 -34.85 -1.79
N VAL A 239 -84.30 -34.64 -0.69
CA VAL A 239 -84.86 -34.60 0.68
C VAL A 239 -85.88 -33.47 0.81
N ASN A 240 -85.57 -32.28 0.29
CA ASN A 240 -86.50 -31.16 0.30
C ASN A 240 -87.80 -31.44 -0.47
N LEU A 241 -87.71 -32.16 -1.59
CA LEU A 241 -88.90 -32.58 -2.35
C LEU A 241 -89.72 -33.61 -1.56
N LEU A 242 -89.09 -34.66 -1.04
CA LEU A 242 -89.76 -35.68 -0.22
C LEU A 242 -90.42 -35.07 1.03
N GLN A 243 -89.81 -34.05 1.63
CA GLN A 243 -90.40 -33.33 2.76
C GLN A 243 -91.68 -32.60 2.34
N LYS A 244 -91.72 -31.97 1.16
CA LYS A 244 -92.94 -31.34 0.62
C LYS A 244 -94.03 -32.38 0.33
N ASP A 245 -93.67 -33.53 -0.24
CA ASP A 245 -94.62 -34.62 -0.50
C ASP A 245 -95.18 -35.18 0.81
N LYS A 246 -94.33 -35.39 1.81
CA LYS A 246 -94.75 -35.79 3.16
C LYS A 246 -95.72 -34.78 3.76
N ASP A 247 -95.43 -33.49 3.68
CA ASP A 247 -96.30 -32.44 4.21
C ASP A 247 -97.65 -32.39 3.46
N TYR A 248 -97.65 -32.59 2.14
CA TYR A 248 -98.87 -32.69 1.34
C TYR A 248 -99.72 -33.89 1.74
N LEU A 249 -99.13 -35.08 1.83
CA LEU A 249 -99.83 -36.30 2.25
C LEU A 249 -100.34 -36.19 3.68
N ASN A 250 -99.59 -35.57 4.60
CA ASN A 250 -100.04 -35.32 5.97
C ASN A 250 -101.29 -34.42 5.99
N ARG A 251 -101.34 -33.36 5.17
CA ARG A 251 -102.55 -32.52 5.06
C ARG A 251 -103.74 -33.33 4.53
N GLN A 252 -103.55 -34.11 3.47
CA GLN A 252 -104.60 -34.95 2.92
C GLN A 252 -105.11 -35.99 3.93
N ASN A 253 -104.20 -36.62 4.68
CA ASN A 253 -104.55 -37.59 5.71
C ASN A 253 -105.35 -36.93 6.85
N MET A 254 -104.96 -35.73 7.27
CA MET A 254 -105.71 -34.96 8.26
C MET A 254 -107.13 -34.63 7.76
N GLU A 255 -107.29 -34.18 6.51
CA GLU A 255 -108.60 -33.93 5.90
C GLU A 255 -109.47 -35.19 5.85
N LEU A 256 -108.90 -36.32 5.46
CA LEU A 256 -109.60 -37.61 5.44
C LEU A 256 -109.98 -38.06 6.85
N SER A 257 -109.08 -37.93 7.82
CA SER A 257 -109.34 -38.27 9.23
C SER A 257 -110.50 -37.46 9.80
N VAL A 258 -110.55 -36.15 9.49
CA VAL A 258 -111.69 -35.29 9.89
C VAL A 258 -112.99 -35.73 9.21
N ARG A 259 -112.96 -36.08 7.91
CA ARG A 259 -114.14 -36.61 7.21
C ARG A 259 -114.62 -37.93 7.80
N CYS A 260 -113.70 -38.85 8.09
CA CYS A 260 -114.00 -40.13 8.73
C CYS A 260 -114.67 -39.91 10.08
N ALA A 261 -114.11 -39.06 10.95
CA ALA A 261 -114.71 -38.72 12.24
C ALA A 261 -116.14 -38.14 12.07
N HIS A 262 -116.36 -37.30 11.06
CA HIS A 262 -117.69 -36.75 10.79
C HIS A 262 -118.72 -37.80 10.34
N GLU A 263 -118.32 -38.75 9.48
CA GLU A 263 -119.19 -39.85 9.06
C GLU A 263 -119.40 -40.88 10.20
N GLU A 264 -118.41 -41.09 11.06
CA GLU A 264 -118.54 -41.90 12.29
C GLU A 264 -119.58 -41.29 13.24
N ASP A 265 -119.48 -39.98 13.53
CA ASP A 265 -120.47 -39.24 14.33
C ASP A 265 -121.89 -39.37 13.73
N ARG A 266 -121.99 -39.27 12.40
CA ARG A 266 -123.26 -39.40 11.69
C ARG A 266 -123.83 -40.82 11.79
N LEU A 267 -122.98 -41.84 11.66
CA LEU A 267 -123.36 -43.23 11.80
C LEU A 267 -123.84 -43.52 13.22
N GLU A 268 -123.14 -43.03 14.23
CA GLU A 268 -123.53 -43.17 15.63
C GLU A 268 -124.91 -42.55 15.90
N ARG A 269 -125.16 -41.34 15.38
CA ARG A 269 -126.49 -40.71 15.45
C ARG A 269 -127.59 -41.55 14.78
N LEU A 270 -127.32 -42.09 13.59
CA LEU A 270 -128.27 -42.97 12.89
C LEU A 270 -128.51 -44.28 13.65
N GLN A 271 -127.48 -44.81 14.30
CA GLN A 271 -127.58 -46.02 15.10
C GLN A 271 -128.43 -45.79 16.36
N ILE A 272 -128.27 -44.65 17.04
CA ILE A 272 -129.16 -44.23 18.14
C ILE A 272 -130.61 -44.14 17.65
N GLN A 273 -130.86 -43.46 16.51
CA GLN A 273 -132.19 -43.35 15.93
C GLN A 273 -132.80 -44.73 15.59
N LEU A 274 -131.99 -45.66 15.10
CA LEU A 274 -132.41 -47.02 14.81
C LEU A 274 -132.81 -47.78 16.08
N GLU A 275 -132.01 -47.68 17.15
CA GLU A 275 -132.32 -48.33 18.43
C GLU A 275 -133.56 -47.74 19.09
N ASP A 276 -133.75 -46.42 19.04
CA ASP A 276 -134.99 -45.78 19.50
C ASP A 276 -136.21 -46.25 18.70
N ALA A 277 -136.07 -46.40 17.39
CA ALA A 277 -137.13 -46.95 16.54
C ALA A 277 -137.43 -48.43 16.86
N LYS A 278 -136.42 -49.25 17.16
CA LYS A 278 -136.61 -50.64 17.61
C LYS A 278 -137.32 -50.69 18.95
N LYS A 279 -136.92 -49.89 19.94
CA LYS A 279 -137.61 -49.79 21.24
C LYS A 279 -139.06 -49.38 21.07
N ALA A 280 -139.33 -48.33 20.28
CA ALA A 280 -140.70 -47.92 19.98
C ALA A 280 -141.50 -49.05 19.32
N ARG A 281 -140.89 -49.83 18.44
CA ARG A 281 -141.50 -51.03 17.84
C ARG A 281 -141.81 -52.09 18.91
N GLU A 282 -140.86 -52.39 19.78
CA GLU A 282 -141.01 -53.37 20.87
C GLU A 282 -142.11 -52.94 21.85
N GLU A 283 -142.12 -51.68 22.29
CA GLU A 283 -143.20 -51.12 23.13
C GLU A 283 -144.58 -51.25 22.47
N MET A 284 -144.68 -51.01 21.16
CA MET A 284 -145.93 -51.22 20.42
C MET A 284 -146.31 -52.70 20.34
N TYR A 285 -145.34 -53.59 20.16
CA TYR A 285 -145.57 -55.04 20.20
C TYR A 285 -146.01 -55.51 21.59
N GLU A 286 -145.41 -55.01 22.67
CA GLU A 286 -145.83 -55.31 24.05
C GLU A 286 -147.24 -54.81 24.33
N LYS A 287 -147.57 -53.58 23.92
CA LYS A 287 -148.95 -53.05 24.00
C LYS A 287 -149.94 -53.91 23.22
N TYR A 288 -149.54 -54.40 22.04
CA TYR A 288 -150.37 -55.32 21.25
C TYR A 288 -150.55 -56.67 21.94
N VAL A 289 -149.48 -57.28 22.46
CA VAL A 289 -149.53 -58.58 23.16
C VAL A 289 -150.35 -58.47 24.44
N THR A 290 -150.12 -57.46 25.26
CA THR A 290 -150.90 -57.21 26.48
C THR A 290 -152.37 -56.99 26.17
N SER A 291 -152.70 -56.22 25.13
CA SER A 291 -154.07 -56.05 24.66
C SER A 291 -154.68 -57.38 24.17
N ARG A 292 -153.95 -58.16 23.38
CA ARG A 292 -154.38 -59.49 22.89
C ARG A 292 -154.63 -60.46 24.06
N ASP A 293 -153.73 -60.52 25.02
CA ASP A 293 -153.83 -61.43 26.17
C ASP A 293 -154.94 -61.00 27.13
N HIS A 294 -155.14 -59.69 27.31
CA HIS A 294 -156.29 -59.14 28.03
C HIS A 294 -157.61 -59.60 27.39
N TYR A 295 -157.77 -59.42 26.08
CA TYR A 295 -158.96 -59.88 25.37
C TYR A 295 -159.11 -61.41 25.39
N LYS A 296 -158.03 -62.17 25.22
CA LYS A 296 -158.05 -63.62 25.32
C LYS A 296 -158.56 -64.07 26.70
N THR A 297 -158.03 -63.48 27.76
CA THR A 297 -158.44 -63.78 29.15
C THR A 297 -159.90 -63.42 29.38
N GLU A 298 -160.38 -62.28 28.88
CA GLU A 298 -161.79 -61.91 28.95
C GLU A 298 -162.70 -62.92 28.22
N TYR A 299 -162.31 -63.37 27.02
CA TYR A 299 -163.07 -64.38 26.28
C TYR A 299 -163.04 -65.76 26.95
N GLU A 300 -161.89 -66.19 27.47
CA GLU A 300 -161.77 -67.45 28.21
C GLU A 300 -162.59 -67.44 29.51
N ASN A 301 -162.63 -66.31 30.22
CA ASN A 301 -163.46 -66.15 31.42
C ASN A 301 -164.95 -66.21 31.06
N LYS A 302 -165.40 -65.49 30.02
CA LYS A 302 -166.79 -65.59 29.54
C LYS A 302 -167.18 -67.02 29.18
N LEU A 303 -166.30 -67.74 28.48
CA LEU A 303 -166.53 -69.14 28.10
C LEU A 303 -166.60 -70.05 29.32
N ARG A 304 -165.75 -69.82 30.32
CA ARG A 304 -165.73 -70.56 31.59
C ARG A 304 -167.02 -70.32 32.37
N ASP A 305 -167.47 -69.08 32.48
CA ASP A 305 -168.72 -68.70 33.14
C ASP A 305 -169.95 -69.32 32.44
N GLU A 306 -169.96 -69.33 31.10
CA GLU A 306 -171.01 -69.99 30.31
C GLU A 306 -171.05 -71.51 30.51
N LEU A 307 -169.88 -72.17 30.54
CA LEU A 307 -169.77 -73.61 30.82
C LEU A 307 -170.20 -73.96 32.26
N GLU A 308 -169.93 -73.08 33.23
CA GLU A 308 -170.33 -73.24 34.62
C GLU A 308 -171.83 -73.05 34.81
N GLN A 309 -172.46 -72.10 34.09
CA GLN A 309 -173.91 -71.98 34.01
C GLN A 309 -174.58 -73.22 33.41
N ILE A 310 -174.01 -73.79 32.35
CA ILE A 310 -174.52 -75.04 31.75
C ILE A 310 -174.44 -76.17 32.78
N ARG A 311 -173.30 -76.36 33.44
CA ARG A 311 -173.13 -77.38 34.51
C ARG A 311 -174.16 -77.22 35.63
N LEU A 312 -174.40 -76.00 36.10
CA LEU A 312 -175.39 -75.70 37.14
C LEU A 312 -176.81 -76.06 36.70
N LYS A 313 -177.20 -75.76 35.46
CA LYS A 313 -178.51 -76.15 34.91
C LYS A 313 -178.67 -77.66 34.78
N THR A 314 -177.64 -78.37 34.30
CA THR A 314 -177.69 -79.83 34.17
C THR A 314 -177.81 -80.52 35.54
N ASN A 315 -177.12 -79.99 36.56
CA ASN A 315 -177.24 -80.52 37.93
C ASN A 315 -178.64 -80.30 38.52
N GLN A 316 -179.29 -79.15 38.24
CA GLN A 316 -180.66 -78.90 38.69
C GLN A 316 -181.68 -79.84 38.02
N GLU A 317 -181.50 -80.18 36.74
CA GLU A 317 -182.35 -81.16 36.04
C GLU A 317 -182.17 -82.59 36.58
N ILE A 318 -180.95 -82.98 36.99
CA ILE A 318 -180.66 -84.28 37.61
C ILE A 318 -181.34 -84.40 38.99
N GLU A 319 -181.39 -83.33 39.78
CA GLU A 319 -182.11 -83.33 41.06
C GLU A 319 -183.63 -83.42 40.89
N GLN A 320 -184.20 -82.77 39.87
CA GLN A 320 -185.63 -82.89 39.53
C GLN A 320 -186.02 -84.31 39.07
N LEU A 321 -185.13 -85.02 38.36
CA LEU A 321 -185.34 -86.42 37.96
C LEU A 321 -185.25 -87.39 39.16
N ARG A 322 -184.43 -87.07 40.17
CA ARG A 322 -184.32 -87.86 41.40
C ARG A 322 -185.51 -87.69 42.33
N SER A 323 -186.12 -86.50 42.40
CA SER A 323 -187.33 -86.28 43.20
C SER A 323 -188.57 -86.94 42.58
N THR A 324 -188.74 -86.83 41.26
CA THR A 324 -189.85 -87.46 40.52
C THR A 324 -189.81 -88.99 40.52
N SER A 325 -188.61 -89.60 40.51
CA SER A 325 -188.46 -91.06 40.71
C SER A 325 -188.80 -91.53 42.13
N LYS A 326 -188.67 -90.65 43.15
CA LYS A 326 -188.93 -91.00 44.54
C LYS A 326 -190.43 -90.92 44.89
N GLU A 327 -191.17 -90.01 44.27
CA GLU A 327 -192.63 -89.90 44.43
C GLU A 327 -193.44 -90.97 43.67
N MET A 328 -192.87 -91.61 42.63
CA MET A 328 -193.51 -92.74 41.93
C MET A 328 -193.40 -94.08 42.70
N TYR A 329 -192.39 -94.25 43.55
CA TYR A 329 -192.13 -95.53 44.26
C TYR A 329 -193.00 -95.74 45.52
N GLU A 330 -193.66 -94.68 46.02
CA GLU A 330 -194.50 -94.73 47.23
C GLU A 330 -196.02 -94.82 46.92
N ARG A 331 -196.42 -94.96 45.65
CA ARG A 331 -197.82 -95.18 45.23
C ARG A 331 -198.17 -96.63 44.83
N GLU A 332 -197.23 -97.58 44.94
CA GLU A 332 -197.46 -98.99 44.63
C GLU A 332 -197.18 -99.97 45.79
N ASN A 333 -197.18 -99.52 47.05
CA ASN A 333 -197.33 -100.40 48.23
C ASN A 333 -198.08 -99.73 49.39
#